data_AF-A0A150PBR9-F1
#
_entry.id   AF-A0A150PBR9-F1
#
_cell.length_a   1.000
_cell.length_b   1.000
_cell.length_c   1.000
_cell.angle_alpha   90.00
_cell.angle_beta   90.00
_cell.angle_gamma   90.00
#
_symmetry.space_group_name_H-M   'P 1'
#
loop_
_entity.id
_entity.type
_entity.pdbx_description
1 polymer ?
#
loop_
_entity_poly.entity_id
_entity_poly.type
_entity_poly.pdbx_seq_one_letter_code
_entity_poly.pdbx_strand_id
1 'polypeptide(L)'
;MLTISAHPLLEAAAFVTTFPAPLGELPESDALRALLSDKASAPFRSDDAVRSAVRDLLRHGGYKPTGRGKPASEYLIRAAEGGALATINAAVDACNAVSLHTGLPISVIDLDRARPPLRIDVAPAGARYVFNASGQEIDLAGLLCVFDAEGPCANAVKDSQRTKTHAGTTRTLS
;
A
#
# COMPACT_ATOMS: atom_id res chain seq x y z
N MET A 1 19.19 -0.14 1.28
CA MET A 1 18.83 -1.50 0.86
C MET A 1 17.67 -1.95 1.72
N LEU A 2 16.59 -2.45 1.12
CA LEU A 2 15.45 -3.02 1.85
C LEU A 2 15.82 -4.44 2.27
N THR A 3 15.66 -4.78 3.55
CA THR A 3 15.81 -6.16 4.03
C THR A 3 14.45 -6.80 4.27
N ILE A 4 14.37 -8.12 4.22
CA ILE A 4 13.11 -8.85 4.38
C ILE A 4 13.36 -9.98 5.37
N SER A 5 12.63 -9.98 6.48
CA SER A 5 12.65 -11.09 7.44
C SER A 5 12.04 -12.33 6.79
N ALA A 6 12.59 -13.51 7.11
CA ALA A 6 12.11 -14.77 6.54
C ALA A 6 10.62 -14.97 6.83
N HIS A 7 9.84 -15.22 5.79
CA HIS A 7 8.39 -15.40 5.91
C HIS A 7 7.92 -16.43 4.88
N PRO A 8 7.23 -17.52 5.30
CA PRO A 8 6.98 -18.67 4.44
C PRO A 8 5.97 -18.41 3.33
N LEU A 9 5.15 -17.37 3.46
CA LEU A 9 4.10 -17.00 2.49
C LEU A 9 4.39 -15.69 1.74
N LEU A 10 5.47 -14.98 2.07
CA LEU A 10 5.70 -13.64 1.52
C LEU A 10 6.47 -13.75 0.21
N GLU A 11 5.84 -13.31 -0.87
CA GLU A 11 6.52 -12.90 -2.09
C GLU A 11 6.48 -11.38 -2.17
N ALA A 12 7.63 -10.75 -2.01
CA ALA A 12 7.74 -9.30 -2.00
C ALA A 12 8.55 -8.83 -3.22
N ALA A 13 8.00 -7.83 -3.91
CA ALA A 13 8.72 -6.99 -4.85
C ALA A 13 8.71 -5.57 -4.31
N ALA A 14 9.79 -4.83 -4.57
CA ALA A 14 9.85 -3.42 -4.23
C ALA A 14 10.68 -2.66 -5.25
N PHE A 15 10.29 -1.43 -5.54
CA PHE A 15 11.05 -0.56 -6.44
C PHE A 15 11.00 0.89 -6.00
N VAL A 16 12.03 1.64 -6.37
CA VAL A 16 12.10 3.08 -6.15
C VAL A 16 11.65 3.78 -7.42
N THR A 17 10.70 4.70 -7.29
CA THR A 17 10.33 5.62 -8.37
C THR A 17 10.91 6.99 -8.07
N THR A 18 11.56 7.61 -9.07
CA THR A 18 12.01 9.00 -9.01
C THR A 18 11.22 9.78 -10.05
N PHE A 19 10.54 10.83 -9.60
CA PHE A 19 9.71 11.69 -10.45
C PHE A 19 10.53 12.89 -10.96
N PRO A 20 10.24 13.38 -12.18
CA PRO A 20 10.96 14.53 -12.75
C PRO A 20 10.63 15.87 -12.07
N ALA A 21 9.53 15.93 -11.31
CA ALA A 21 9.07 17.06 -10.54
C ALA A 21 8.28 16.55 -9.31
N PRO A 22 8.00 17.40 -8.30
CA PRO A 22 7.12 17.04 -7.19
C PRO A 22 5.76 16.53 -7.68
N LEU A 23 5.19 15.53 -7.00
CA LEU A 23 3.92 14.90 -7.37
C LEU A 23 2.77 15.89 -7.58
N GLY A 24 2.75 17.00 -6.85
CA GLY A 24 1.72 18.05 -6.98
C GLY A 24 1.86 18.94 -8.22
N GLU A 25 2.99 18.87 -8.92
CA GLU A 25 3.28 19.63 -10.14
C GLU A 25 3.21 18.74 -11.40
N LEU A 26 3.09 17.42 -11.22
CA LEU A 26 2.96 16.51 -12.36
C LEU A 26 1.57 16.66 -13.01
N PRO A 27 1.49 16.61 -14.35
CA PRO A 27 0.21 16.63 -15.02
C PRO A 27 -0.60 15.38 -14.68
N GLU A 28 -1.93 15.52 -14.68
CA GLU A 28 -2.83 14.37 -14.62
C GLU A 28 -2.57 13.44 -15.81
N SER A 29 -2.62 12.12 -15.56
CA SER A 29 -2.48 11.11 -16.61
C SER A 29 -3.83 10.48 -16.91
N ASP A 30 -4.39 10.78 -18.08
CA ASP A 30 -5.66 10.18 -18.54
C ASP A 30 -5.55 8.66 -18.68
N ALA A 31 -4.39 8.17 -19.13
CA ALA A 31 -4.11 6.74 -19.22
C ALA A 31 -4.17 6.07 -17.83
N LEU A 32 -3.65 6.75 -16.80
CA LEU A 32 -3.70 6.25 -15.44
C LEU A 32 -5.10 6.32 -14.85
N ARG A 33 -5.79 7.45 -15.04
CA ARG A 33 -7.18 7.64 -14.60
C ARG A 33 -8.10 6.59 -15.22
N ALA A 34 -7.91 6.24 -16.49
CA ALA A 34 -8.71 5.20 -17.15
C ALA A 34 -8.55 3.82 -16.49
N LEU A 35 -7.37 3.52 -15.92
CA LEU A 35 -7.10 2.25 -15.23
C LEU A 35 -7.70 2.18 -13.81
N LEU A 36 -8.20 3.29 -13.26
CA LEU A 36 -8.85 3.34 -11.94
C LEU A 36 -10.30 2.83 -11.95
N SER A 37 -10.77 2.25 -13.07
CA SER A 37 -12.07 1.59 -13.18
C SER A 37 -11.90 0.08 -13.33
N ASP A 38 -12.78 -0.69 -12.71
CA ASP A 38 -12.88 -2.14 -12.89
C ASP A 38 -13.26 -2.53 -14.33
N LYS A 39 -13.82 -1.61 -15.13
CA LYS A 39 -14.15 -1.83 -16.54
C LYS A 39 -12.95 -1.64 -17.48
N ALA A 40 -11.83 -1.14 -16.99
CA ALA A 40 -10.63 -0.94 -17.80
C ALA A 40 -10.11 -2.28 -18.35
N SER A 41 -9.48 -2.24 -19.52
CA SER A 41 -8.74 -3.39 -20.04
C SER A 41 -7.37 -3.43 -19.35
N ALA A 42 -7.12 -4.52 -18.62
CA ALA A 42 -5.89 -4.75 -17.88
C ALA A 42 -5.42 -6.21 -18.10
N PRO A 43 -4.10 -6.47 -18.07
CA PRO A 43 -3.57 -7.82 -18.32
C PRO A 43 -3.89 -8.82 -17.20
N PHE A 44 -4.31 -8.34 -16.02
CA PHE A 44 -4.65 -9.15 -14.85
C PHE A 44 -6.05 -8.82 -14.35
N ARG A 45 -6.66 -9.80 -13.66
CA ARG A 45 -7.94 -9.68 -12.97
C ARG A 45 -7.81 -10.31 -11.59
N SER A 46 -8.24 -9.60 -10.55
CA SER A 46 -8.30 -10.15 -9.19
C SER A 46 -9.33 -11.28 -9.12
N ASP A 47 -8.97 -12.36 -8.43
CA ASP A 47 -9.86 -13.48 -8.14
C ASP A 47 -9.89 -13.84 -6.64
N ASP A 48 -10.73 -14.80 -6.28
CA ASP A 48 -10.85 -15.28 -4.89
C ASP A 48 -9.59 -15.99 -4.38
N ALA A 49 -8.80 -16.61 -5.28
CA ALA A 49 -7.59 -17.31 -4.90
C ALA A 49 -6.52 -16.31 -4.43
N VAL A 50 -6.29 -15.23 -5.16
CA VAL A 50 -5.38 -14.14 -4.77
C VAL A 50 -5.84 -13.50 -3.46
N ARG A 51 -7.14 -13.20 -3.34
CA ARG A 51 -7.69 -12.62 -2.09
C ARG A 51 -7.50 -13.55 -0.89
N SER A 52 -7.69 -14.85 -1.07
CA SER A 52 -7.44 -15.83 0.00
C SER A 52 -5.97 -15.87 0.39
N ALA A 53 -5.07 -15.96 -0.59
CA ALA A 53 -3.62 -15.99 -0.36
C ALA A 53 -3.13 -14.75 0.40
N VAL A 54 -3.60 -13.56 0.03
CA VAL A 54 -3.28 -12.31 0.75
C VAL A 54 -3.80 -12.36 2.19
N ARG A 55 -5.02 -12.85 2.43
CA ARG A 55 -5.54 -12.96 3.80
C ARG A 55 -4.76 -13.97 4.64
N ASP A 56 -4.33 -15.08 4.05
CA ASP A 56 -3.53 -16.10 4.74
C ASP A 56 -2.13 -15.58 5.07
N LEU A 57 -1.52 -14.81 4.14
CA LEU A 57 -0.30 -14.04 4.38
C LEU A 57 -0.46 -13.12 5.60
N LEU A 58 -1.52 -12.31 5.65
CA LEU A 58 -1.73 -11.39 6.78
C LEU A 58 -2.04 -12.12 8.09
N ARG A 59 -2.68 -13.29 8.05
CA ARG A 59 -2.96 -14.09 9.25
C ARG A 59 -1.73 -14.75 9.86
N HIS A 60 -0.64 -14.89 9.11
CA HIS A 60 0.53 -15.63 9.54
C HIS A 60 1.09 -15.15 10.89
N GLY A 61 1.18 -13.82 11.07
CA GLY A 61 1.63 -13.21 12.33
C GLY A 61 0.55 -13.09 13.42
N GLY A 62 -0.67 -13.58 13.18
CA GLY A 62 -1.81 -13.51 14.10
C GLY A 62 -2.77 -12.33 13.85
N TYR A 63 -2.52 -11.50 12.83
CA TYR A 63 -3.43 -10.42 12.46
C TYR A 63 -4.76 -10.97 11.91
N LYS A 64 -5.85 -10.22 12.12
CA LYS A 64 -7.21 -10.61 11.70
C LYS A 64 -7.69 -9.68 10.57
N PRO A 65 -7.56 -10.08 9.29
CA PRO A 65 -7.90 -9.22 8.15
C PRO A 65 -9.42 -9.18 7.88
N THR A 66 -10.18 -8.57 8.79
CA THR A 66 -11.64 -8.47 8.72
C THR A 66 -12.12 -7.04 8.97
N GLY A 67 -13.37 -6.73 8.59
CA GLY A 67 -14.00 -5.44 8.88
C GLY A 67 -13.22 -4.25 8.30
N ARG A 68 -12.65 -3.41 9.19
CA ARG A 68 -11.81 -2.23 8.87
C ARG A 68 -10.32 -2.55 8.69
N GLY A 69 -9.93 -3.81 8.88
CA GLY A 69 -8.57 -4.33 8.76
C GLY A 69 -8.35 -5.22 7.53
N LYS A 70 -9.25 -5.16 6.54
CA LYS A 70 -9.05 -5.92 5.29
C LYS A 70 -7.86 -5.34 4.50
N PRO A 71 -7.23 -6.13 3.61
CA PRO A 71 -6.24 -5.59 2.68
C PRO A 71 -6.81 -4.43 1.86
N ALA A 72 -5.97 -3.43 1.54
CA ALA A 72 -6.34 -2.26 0.78
C ALA A 72 -6.99 -2.61 -0.58
N SER A 73 -6.47 -3.64 -1.26
CA SER A 73 -6.99 -4.14 -2.54
C SER A 73 -8.48 -4.50 -2.51
N GLU A 74 -8.98 -5.07 -1.40
CA GLU A 74 -10.41 -5.38 -1.25
C GLU A 74 -11.28 -4.12 -1.16
N TYR A 75 -10.77 -3.03 -0.56
CA TYR A 75 -11.49 -1.76 -0.54
C TYR A 75 -11.50 -1.10 -1.90
N LEU A 76 -10.39 -1.20 -2.65
CA LEU A 76 -10.29 -0.66 -4.01
C LEU A 76 -11.26 -1.37 -4.94
N ILE A 77 -11.32 -2.70 -4.91
CA ILE A 77 -12.27 -3.50 -5.70
C ILE A 77 -13.71 -3.05 -5.40
N ARG A 78 -14.08 -2.99 -4.12
CA ARG A 78 -15.43 -2.58 -3.72
C ARG A 78 -15.75 -1.12 -4.09
N ALA A 79 -14.77 -0.22 -4.00
CA ALA A 79 -14.96 1.18 -4.38
C ALA A 79 -15.14 1.34 -5.89
N ALA A 80 -14.44 0.54 -6.70
CA ALA A 80 -14.55 0.55 -8.15
C ALA A 80 -15.91 0.01 -8.66
N GLU A 81 -16.58 -0.88 -7.92
CA GLU A 81 -17.97 -1.31 -8.25
C GLU A 81 -18.94 -0.12 -8.35
N GLY A 82 -18.67 0.97 -7.63
CA GLY A 82 -19.41 2.23 -7.70
C GLY A 82 -19.05 3.13 -8.89
N GLY A 83 -18.10 2.72 -9.75
CA GLY A 83 -17.65 3.46 -10.92
C GLY A 83 -16.13 3.44 -11.13
N ALA A 84 -15.47 4.53 -10.75
CA ALA A 84 -14.01 4.66 -10.84
C ALA A 84 -13.49 5.20 -9.51
N LEU A 85 -12.26 4.80 -9.14
CA LEU A 85 -11.60 5.34 -7.97
C LEU A 85 -11.27 6.82 -8.16
N ALA A 86 -11.36 7.57 -7.08
CA ALA A 86 -10.89 8.96 -7.07
C ALA A 86 -9.36 9.00 -7.22
N THR A 87 -8.88 9.97 -7.99
CA THR A 87 -7.45 10.26 -8.15
C THR A 87 -6.89 10.93 -6.90
N ILE A 88 -5.64 10.61 -6.56
CA ILE A 88 -4.92 11.17 -5.39
C ILE A 88 -3.63 11.85 -5.86
N ASN A 89 -2.74 11.09 -6.48
CA ASN A 89 -1.52 11.57 -7.13
C ASN A 89 -0.95 10.44 -8.00
N ALA A 90 -0.03 10.76 -8.91
CA ALA A 90 0.49 9.78 -9.88
C ALA A 90 1.06 8.49 -9.25
N ALA A 91 1.73 8.58 -8.09
CA ALA A 91 2.29 7.41 -7.41
C ALA A 91 1.21 6.50 -6.81
N VAL A 92 0.28 7.11 -6.07
CA VAL A 92 -0.83 6.40 -5.41
C VAL A 92 -1.79 5.82 -6.45
N ASP A 93 -2.09 6.57 -7.51
CA ASP A 93 -3.02 6.14 -8.55
C ASP A 93 -2.46 4.95 -9.35
N ALA A 94 -1.14 4.92 -9.60
CA ALA A 94 -0.47 3.75 -10.20
C ALA A 94 -0.53 2.52 -9.30
N CYS A 95 -0.24 2.67 -8.01
CA CYS A 95 -0.35 1.57 -7.06
C CYS A 95 -1.80 1.08 -6.93
N ASN A 96 -2.76 1.99 -6.86
CA ASN A 96 -4.18 1.66 -6.76
C ASN A 96 -4.70 0.96 -8.02
N ALA A 97 -4.31 1.41 -9.21
CA ALA A 97 -4.69 0.75 -10.46
C ALA A 97 -4.16 -0.69 -10.51
N VAL A 98 -2.88 -0.92 -10.22
CA VAL A 98 -2.31 -2.28 -10.19
C VAL A 98 -2.97 -3.12 -9.10
N SER A 99 -3.17 -2.56 -7.91
CA SER A 99 -3.80 -3.25 -6.78
C SER A 99 -5.25 -3.65 -7.06
N LEU A 100 -6.01 -2.77 -7.73
CA LEU A 100 -7.38 -3.03 -8.19
C LEU A 100 -7.42 -4.23 -9.16
N HIS A 101 -6.55 -4.22 -10.17
CA HIS A 101 -6.60 -5.25 -11.23
C HIS A 101 -5.97 -6.57 -10.84
N THR A 102 -4.99 -6.59 -9.93
CA THR A 102 -4.32 -7.83 -9.49
C THR A 102 -4.94 -8.41 -8.22
N GLY A 103 -5.52 -7.58 -7.35
CA GLY A 103 -5.92 -7.97 -6.00
C GLY A 103 -4.78 -7.96 -4.97
N LEU A 104 -3.55 -7.64 -5.39
CA LEU A 104 -2.39 -7.55 -4.51
C LEU A 104 -2.38 -6.20 -3.79
N PRO A 105 -2.27 -6.15 -2.45
CA PRO A 105 -2.12 -4.88 -1.74
C PRO A 105 -0.75 -4.26 -2.02
N ILE A 106 -0.72 -2.96 -2.31
CA ILE A 106 0.51 -2.20 -2.57
C ILE A 106 0.53 -1.00 -1.63
N SER A 107 1.64 -0.83 -0.91
CA SER A 107 1.92 0.37 -0.14
C SER A 107 2.73 1.35 -0.96
N VAL A 108 2.65 2.64 -0.66
CA VAL A 108 3.54 3.64 -1.28
C VAL A 108 3.94 4.69 -0.26
N ILE A 109 5.25 4.79 -0.02
CA ILE A 109 5.82 5.73 0.94
C ILE A 109 6.72 6.74 0.26
N ASP A 110 6.75 7.94 0.82
CA ASP A 110 7.73 8.97 0.51
C ASP A 110 9.08 8.62 1.16
N LEU A 111 10.12 8.47 0.32
CA LEU A 111 11.45 8.08 0.79
C LEU A 111 12.20 9.20 1.51
N ASP A 112 11.87 10.47 1.27
CA ASP A 112 12.49 11.60 1.94
C ASP A 112 11.87 11.82 3.34
N ARG A 113 10.67 11.27 3.57
CA ARG A 113 10.04 11.18 4.90
C ARG A 113 10.43 9.93 5.69
N ALA A 114 10.82 8.85 5.03
CA ALA A 114 11.27 7.63 5.70
C ALA A 114 12.68 7.78 6.32
N ARG A 115 13.00 6.92 7.30
CA ARG A 115 14.33 6.86 7.95
C ARG A 115 14.99 5.51 7.73
N PRO A 116 15.90 5.34 6.76
CA PRO A 116 16.61 4.08 6.57
C PRO A 116 17.37 3.62 7.84
N PRO A 117 17.64 2.30 8.00
CA PRO A 117 17.37 1.22 7.06
C PRO A 117 15.89 0.84 6.98
N LEU A 118 15.47 0.37 5.80
CA LEU A 118 14.11 -0.13 5.58
C LEU A 118 14.11 -1.67 5.69
N ARG A 119 13.05 -2.23 6.28
CA ARG A 119 12.85 -3.68 6.33
C ARG A 119 11.38 -4.07 6.23
N ILE A 120 11.09 -5.28 5.77
CA ILE A 120 9.75 -5.91 5.89
C ILE A 120 9.79 -6.94 7.00
N ASP A 121 8.85 -6.85 7.94
CA ASP A 121 8.74 -7.79 9.05
C ASP A 121 7.33 -7.81 9.65
N VAL A 122 7.06 -8.77 10.53
CA VAL A 122 5.84 -8.85 11.33
C VAL A 122 5.93 -7.89 12.51
N ALA A 123 4.90 -7.07 12.70
CA ALA A 123 4.89 -6.10 13.78
C ALA A 123 4.62 -6.72 15.16
N PRO A 124 5.37 -6.28 16.20
CA PRO A 124 5.25 -6.83 17.54
C PRO A 124 3.96 -6.38 18.22
N ALA A 125 3.62 -7.02 19.33
CA ALA A 125 2.51 -6.60 20.18
C ALA A 125 2.67 -5.14 20.63
N GLY A 126 1.57 -4.38 20.62
CA GLY A 126 1.55 -2.97 21.00
C GLY A 126 2.03 -2.00 19.93
N ALA A 127 2.50 -2.48 18.77
CA ALA A 127 2.84 -1.63 17.64
C ALA A 127 1.58 -0.97 17.04
N ARG A 128 1.66 0.34 16.81
CA ARG A 128 0.59 1.14 16.22
C ARG A 128 1.17 2.38 15.54
N TYR A 129 0.40 2.96 14.63
CA TYR A 129 0.64 4.33 14.17
C TYR A 129 -0.66 5.03 13.79
N VAL A 130 -0.57 6.36 13.70
CA VAL A 130 -1.58 7.20 13.06
C VAL A 130 -1.50 7.01 11.54
N PHE A 131 -2.63 6.69 10.91
CA PHE A 131 -2.70 6.47 9.45
C PHE A 131 -3.37 7.61 8.68
N ASN A 132 -3.88 8.65 9.34
CA ASN A 132 -4.45 9.82 8.68
C ASN A 132 -4.29 11.13 9.48
N ALA A 133 -4.57 12.26 8.83
CA ALA A 133 -4.47 13.58 9.44
C ALA A 133 -5.42 13.81 10.63
N SER A 134 -6.49 13.03 10.74
CA SER A 134 -7.44 13.11 11.86
C SER A 134 -6.98 12.37 13.12
N GLY A 135 -5.77 11.78 13.11
CA GLY A 135 -5.22 11.09 14.27
C GLY A 135 -5.75 9.67 14.49
N GLN A 136 -6.42 9.06 13.49
CA GLN A 136 -6.89 7.69 13.64
C GLN A 136 -5.71 6.71 13.64
N GLU A 137 -5.72 5.80 14.61
CA GLU A 137 -4.68 4.78 14.77
C GLU A 137 -5.11 3.41 14.23
N ILE A 138 -4.12 2.61 13.83
CA ILE A 138 -4.27 1.20 13.52
C ILE A 138 -3.38 0.37 14.45
N ASP A 139 -3.93 -0.72 14.99
CA ASP A 139 -3.18 -1.76 15.68
C ASP A 139 -2.49 -2.66 14.64
N LEU A 140 -1.19 -2.87 14.82
CA LEU A 140 -0.33 -3.58 13.88
C LEU A 140 0.10 -4.95 14.40
N ALA A 141 -0.30 -5.37 15.59
CA ALA A 141 0.16 -6.62 16.18
C ALA A 141 -0.08 -7.80 15.21
N GLY A 142 1.01 -8.48 14.84
CA GLY A 142 0.97 -9.61 13.92
C GLY A 142 0.82 -9.26 12.44
N LEU A 143 0.79 -7.97 12.07
CA LEU A 143 0.66 -7.52 10.70
C LEU A 143 2.04 -7.36 10.04
N LEU A 144 2.20 -7.88 8.83
CA LEU A 144 3.36 -7.57 7.99
C LEU A 144 3.41 -6.09 7.65
N CYS A 145 4.51 -5.44 8.00
CA CYS A 145 4.73 -4.02 7.80
C CYS A 145 6.08 -3.78 7.14
N VAL A 146 6.16 -2.66 6.41
CA VAL A 146 7.43 -1.98 6.14
C VAL A 146 7.79 -1.19 7.40
N PHE A 147 9.04 -1.33 7.81
CA PHE A 147 9.65 -0.58 8.90
C PHE A 147 10.73 0.31 8.35
N ASP A 148 10.91 1.42 9.03
CA ASP A 148 12.10 2.25 8.97
C ASP A 148 12.75 2.28 10.38
N ALA A 149 13.78 3.10 10.57
CA ALA A 149 14.53 3.20 11.83
C ALA A 149 13.70 3.71 13.02
N GLU A 150 12.57 4.36 12.78
CA GLU A 150 11.68 4.86 13.84
C GLU A 150 10.50 3.90 14.11
N GLY A 151 10.32 2.86 13.29
CA GLY A 151 9.29 1.84 13.48
C GLY A 151 8.48 1.53 12.22
N PRO A 152 7.29 0.90 12.36
CA PRO A 152 6.46 0.57 11.20
C PRO A 152 5.98 1.86 10.52
N CYS A 153 5.94 1.83 9.19
CA CYS A 153 5.63 3.01 8.38
C CYS A 153 4.65 2.72 7.22
N ALA A 154 4.49 1.47 6.81
CA ALA A 154 3.51 1.07 5.80
C ALA A 154 3.08 -0.39 5.98
N ASN A 155 1.92 -0.74 5.43
CA ASN A 155 1.43 -2.13 5.40
C ASN A 155 0.31 -2.31 4.37
N ALA A 156 -0.07 -3.57 4.15
CA ALA A 156 -1.12 -3.97 3.20
C ALA A 156 -2.54 -3.46 3.48
N VAL A 157 -2.77 -2.73 4.57
CA VAL A 157 -4.09 -2.26 5.04
C VAL A 157 -4.18 -0.74 4.94
N LYS A 158 -3.30 -0.01 5.62
CA LYS A 158 -3.26 1.45 5.68
C LYS A 158 -1.86 1.95 6.00
N ASP A 159 -1.26 2.76 5.14
CA ASP A 159 0.07 3.34 5.38
C ASP A 159 0.07 4.42 6.49
N SER A 160 1.23 4.58 7.15
CA SER A 160 1.41 5.56 8.22
C SER A 160 1.33 6.98 7.68
N GLN A 161 0.69 7.87 8.44
CA GLN A 161 0.66 9.29 8.12
C GLN A 161 2.07 9.91 8.04
N ARG A 162 3.02 9.36 8.80
CA ARG A 162 4.40 9.83 8.88
C ARG A 162 5.14 9.79 7.55
N THR A 163 4.95 8.71 6.79
CA THR A 163 5.68 8.44 5.54
C THR A 163 4.81 8.51 4.29
N LYS A 164 3.56 8.96 4.42
CA LYS A 164 2.67 9.16 3.26
C LYS A 164 3.24 10.17 2.28
N THR A 165 2.99 9.91 0.99
CA THR A 165 3.22 10.86 -0.10
C THR A 165 2.47 12.18 0.12
N HIS A 166 3.03 13.26 -0.42
CA HIS A 166 2.44 14.59 -0.43
C HIS A 166 2.77 15.29 -1.75
N ALA A 167 2.26 16.51 -1.94
CA ALA A 167 2.50 17.31 -3.14
C ALA A 167 4.00 17.54 -3.45
N GLY A 168 4.85 17.53 -2.42
CA GLY A 168 6.29 17.72 -2.52
C GLY A 168 7.10 16.45 -2.77
N THR A 169 6.47 15.26 -2.76
CA THR A 169 7.17 13.99 -2.92
C THR A 169 7.80 13.91 -4.31
N THR A 170 9.07 13.55 -4.39
CA THR A 170 9.79 13.29 -5.66
C THR A 170 10.32 11.87 -5.76
N ARG A 171 10.33 11.12 -4.64
CA ARG A 171 10.88 9.77 -4.56
C ARG A 171 9.98 8.90 -3.70
N THR A 172 9.58 7.75 -4.24
CA THR A 172 8.76 6.77 -3.51
C THR A 172 9.39 5.39 -3.46
N LEU A 173 9.03 4.62 -2.44
CA LEU A 173 9.16 3.17 -2.42
C LEU A 173 7.75 2.58 -2.52
N SER A 174 7.59 1.63 -3.44
CA SER A 174 6.40 0.81 -3.65
C SER A 174 6.76 -0.66 -3.56
#